data_AF-A0A1S4FJE6-F1
#
_entry.id   AF-A0A1S4FJE6-F1
#
_cell.length_a   1.000
_cell.length_b   1.000
_cell.length_c   1.000
_cell.angle_alpha   90.00
_cell.angle_beta   90.00
_cell.angle_gamma   90.00
#
_symmetry.space_group_name_H-M   'P 1'
#
loop_
_entity.id
_entity.type
_entity.pdbx_description
1 polymer ?
#
loop_
_entity_poly.entity_id
_entity_poly.type
_entity_poly.pdbx_seq_one_letter_code
_entity_poly.pdbx_strand_id
1 'polypeptide(L)'
;MPKRKQQASAHQQDAKVSKIVASEQVANTDWNILSYRSHYEPEEHWELRRRFMESHQNWIPEDELVCLAQVFVNVELLHCRYPLETMERIKELSQGIADEYRNSRKNKLQRTFVSASDAAASKVQKKGPGEYRNAENPSTASSRKHKPVQIIRSLEDIYNNIVIMNNDYEQTKNEFDRLGKAKIGIVYSNDSKGKMIGSVQIGQFTVVQKAVDGGEKAAKKAIKLAFVETMAKHCYTIIRKKRPTQMTNTNVERKQVEGAVDHQGRTIKQDYKEQKIGESNLGFKLLQKLGWSGGSLGSKNEGIVDPINCQIKIGRQGLGSGPAEKKQGEEANKKGKINTRNESYGIDINFYRQMMQNFKDSYLEYDLVFSSEFTKEERALFHSMAQQLQLKTRSYGNDNDGTRQFVLLGRKLPPHELLERILENQDPIFCEMYEVQPPKNDDKKEKLG
;
A
#
# COMPACT_ATOMS: atom_id res chain seq x y z
N MET A 1 30.48 20.76 -62.71
CA MET A 1 31.87 20.84 -63.24
C MET A 1 32.46 22.17 -62.78
N PRO A 2 33.70 22.27 -62.25
CA PRO A 2 34.69 21.26 -61.86
C PRO A 2 35.17 21.36 -60.37
N LYS A 3 35.46 20.21 -59.72
CA LYS A 3 36.78 19.69 -59.23
C LYS A 3 37.32 20.38 -57.95
N ARG A 4 37.29 19.76 -56.76
CA ARG A 4 38.07 18.61 -56.22
C ARG A 4 39.60 18.86 -56.17
N LYS A 5 40.18 18.95 -54.97
CA LYS A 5 41.48 18.35 -54.62
C LYS A 5 41.55 18.00 -53.12
N GLN A 6 41.59 16.70 -52.88
CA GLN A 6 42.09 16.04 -51.66
C GLN A 6 43.60 15.81 -51.81
N GLN A 7 44.31 15.75 -50.68
CA GLN A 7 45.51 14.95 -50.35
C GLN A 7 45.71 15.20 -48.84
N ALA A 8 45.54 14.27 -47.89
CA ALA A 8 46.01 12.89 -47.72
C ALA A 8 47.54 12.76 -47.77
N SER A 9 48.16 12.67 -46.60
CA SER A 9 49.26 11.71 -46.36
C SER A 9 49.33 11.39 -44.86
N ALA A 10 49.11 10.12 -44.56
CA ALA A 10 49.25 9.50 -43.26
C ALA A 10 50.71 9.06 -43.03
N HIS A 11 51.03 8.79 -41.76
CA HIS A 11 51.98 7.77 -41.30
C HIS A 11 53.45 7.90 -41.75
N GLN A 12 54.28 8.45 -40.85
CA GLN A 12 55.46 7.76 -40.30
C GLN A 12 56.24 8.75 -39.44
N GLN A 13 56.22 8.54 -38.13
CA GLN A 13 57.35 8.76 -37.21
C GLN A 13 56.92 8.38 -35.78
N ASP A 14 56.46 7.13 -35.63
CA ASP A 14 56.68 6.41 -34.38
C ASP A 14 58.14 5.95 -34.35
N ALA A 15 58.73 6.01 -33.15
CA ALA A 15 60.05 5.49 -32.78
C ALA A 15 61.29 6.28 -33.25
N LYS A 16 61.58 7.41 -32.56
CA LYS A 16 62.90 7.76 -31.99
C LYS A 16 62.98 9.23 -31.56
N VAL A 17 62.34 9.60 -30.46
CA VAL A 17 62.94 10.50 -29.44
C VAL A 17 62.40 10.08 -28.07
N SER A 18 62.82 8.89 -27.65
CA SER A 18 62.76 8.48 -26.25
C SER A 18 63.94 9.14 -25.54
N LYS A 19 63.69 10.25 -24.85
CA LYS A 19 64.38 10.79 -23.66
C LYS A 19 64.15 12.30 -23.58
N ILE A 20 64.04 12.81 -22.33
CA ILE A 20 63.83 14.22 -21.92
C ILE A 20 62.32 14.51 -21.81
N VAL A 21 61.61 14.50 -20.67
CA VAL A 21 61.95 14.53 -19.24
C VAL A 21 60.84 13.76 -18.50
N ALA A 22 61.20 12.73 -17.73
CA ALA A 22 60.34 12.26 -16.65
C ALA A 22 60.36 13.37 -15.59
N SER A 23 59.31 14.17 -15.51
CA SER A 23 59.12 15.05 -14.36
C SER A 23 58.71 14.18 -13.19
N GLU A 24 59.66 13.83 -12.34
CA GLU A 24 59.42 13.35 -10.98
C GLU A 24 58.52 14.37 -10.28
N GLN A 25 57.21 14.06 -10.20
CA GLN A 25 56.35 14.72 -9.23
C GLN A 25 56.67 14.12 -7.87
N VAL A 26 57.62 14.76 -7.19
CA VAL A 26 57.84 14.55 -5.76
C VAL A 26 56.58 15.04 -5.06
N ALA A 27 55.69 14.11 -4.70
CA ALA A 27 54.55 14.40 -3.83
C ALA A 27 55.12 14.95 -2.52
N ASN A 28 54.93 16.25 -2.29
CA ASN A 28 55.27 16.90 -1.04
C ASN A 28 54.37 16.27 0.03
N THR A 29 54.91 15.33 0.81
CA THR A 29 54.16 14.48 1.76
C THR A 29 54.18 15.03 3.20
N ASP A 30 54.53 16.32 3.39
CA ASP A 30 54.64 16.94 4.71
C ASP A 30 53.55 17.99 4.98
N TRP A 31 52.31 17.69 4.58
CA TRP A 31 51.14 18.50 4.92
C TRP A 31 50.23 17.77 5.91
N ASN A 32 49.66 18.54 6.83
CA ASN A 32 48.91 17.99 7.95
C ASN A 32 47.41 17.88 7.62
N ILE A 33 46.93 16.66 7.39
CA ILE A 33 45.51 16.37 7.13
C ILE A 33 44.60 16.96 8.23
N LEU A 34 45.02 16.94 9.50
CA LEU A 34 44.20 17.43 10.62
C LEU A 34 43.87 18.93 10.52
N SER A 35 44.68 19.71 9.78
CA SER A 35 44.41 21.13 9.57
C SER A 35 43.15 21.41 8.74
N TYR A 36 42.69 20.46 7.93
CA TYR A 36 41.50 20.61 7.09
C TYR A 36 40.20 20.29 7.82
N ARG A 37 40.26 19.90 9.10
CA ARG A 37 39.07 19.62 9.91
C ARG A 37 38.32 20.91 10.22
N SER A 38 37.03 20.95 9.89
CA SER A 38 36.15 22.06 10.27
C SER A 38 35.56 21.85 11.66
N HIS A 39 35.44 22.92 12.46
CA HIS A 39 34.88 22.84 13.82
C HIS A 39 33.39 22.45 13.87
N TYR A 40 32.66 22.69 12.77
CA TYR A 40 31.24 22.36 12.61
C TYR A 40 31.00 21.01 11.90
N GLU A 41 32.06 20.25 11.58
CA GLU A 41 31.94 18.95 10.93
C GLU A 41 31.74 17.84 11.98
N PRO A 42 30.68 17.01 11.86
CA PRO A 42 30.49 15.85 12.74
C PRO A 42 31.67 14.87 12.68
N GLU A 43 32.01 14.25 13.82
CA GLU A 43 33.15 13.32 13.92
C GLU A 43 33.07 12.17 12.91
N GLU A 44 31.89 11.57 12.71
CA GLU A 44 31.71 10.49 11.71
C GLU A 44 32.02 10.96 10.27
N HIS A 45 31.69 12.20 9.95
CA HIS A 45 31.90 12.76 8.60
C HIS A 45 33.38 13.08 8.39
N TRP A 46 34.00 13.67 9.42
CA TRP A 46 35.42 13.95 9.43
C TRP A 46 36.25 12.67 9.32
N GLU A 47 35.92 11.62 10.07
CA GLU A 47 36.62 10.33 10.02
C GLU A 47 36.59 9.74 8.59
N LEU A 48 35.43 9.78 7.93
CA LEU A 48 35.29 9.30 6.55
C LEU A 48 36.13 10.13 5.57
N ARG A 49 36.14 11.46 5.73
CA ARG A 49 36.95 12.38 4.91
C ARG A 49 38.45 12.17 5.14
N ARG A 50 38.86 12.05 6.40
CA ARG A 50 40.25 11.85 6.83
C ARG A 50 40.81 10.55 6.27
N ARG A 51 40.09 9.44 6.40
CA ARG A 51 40.53 8.14 5.84
C ARG A 51 40.74 8.19 4.32
N PHE A 52 39.86 8.90 3.62
CA PHE A 52 40.01 9.12 2.19
C PHE A 52 41.29 9.90 1.87
N MET A 53 41.60 10.94 2.64
CA MET A 53 42.83 11.72 2.47
C MET A 53 44.09 10.91 2.84
N GLU A 54 44.09 10.23 3.99
CA GLU A 54 45.22 9.39 4.45
C GLU A 54 45.57 8.29 3.45
N SER A 55 44.55 7.70 2.80
CA SER A 55 44.76 6.61 1.84
C SER A 55 45.41 7.07 0.53
N HIS A 56 45.34 8.36 0.17
CA HIS A 56 45.77 8.86 -1.14
C HIS A 56 46.82 9.98 -1.08
N GLN A 57 47.22 10.40 0.13
CA GLN A 57 48.16 11.50 0.38
C GLN A 57 49.51 11.32 -0.35
N ASN A 58 49.94 10.08 -0.56
CA ASN A 58 51.27 9.78 -1.11
C ASN A 58 51.36 9.90 -2.63
N TRP A 59 50.23 9.96 -3.35
CA TRP A 59 50.23 9.95 -4.82
C TRP A 59 49.24 10.92 -5.48
N ILE A 60 48.40 11.60 -4.70
CA ILE A 60 47.54 12.69 -5.18
C ILE A 60 48.04 14.02 -4.58
N PRO A 61 48.26 15.06 -5.39
CA PRO A 61 48.63 16.40 -4.90
C PRO A 61 47.60 16.96 -3.91
N GLU A 62 48.07 17.79 -2.96
CA GLU A 62 47.28 18.37 -1.87
C GLU A 62 45.97 19.02 -2.35
N ASP A 63 46.06 19.98 -3.29
CA ASP A 63 44.91 20.73 -3.81
C ASP A 63 43.85 19.80 -4.44
N GLU A 64 44.31 18.79 -5.19
CA GLU A 64 43.43 17.82 -5.84
C GLU A 64 42.78 16.90 -4.81
N LEU A 65 43.55 16.41 -3.83
CA LEU A 65 43.06 15.47 -2.83
C LEU A 65 42.04 16.11 -1.88
N VAL A 66 42.26 17.35 -1.46
CA VAL A 66 41.32 18.10 -0.62
C VAL A 66 39.97 18.26 -1.33
N CYS A 67 39.99 18.60 -2.62
CA CYS A 67 38.77 18.70 -3.43
C CYS A 67 38.08 17.35 -3.60
N LEU A 68 38.81 16.29 -3.95
CA LEU A 68 38.26 14.95 -4.14
C LEU A 68 37.67 14.38 -2.85
N ALA A 69 38.31 14.62 -1.70
CA ALA A 69 37.81 14.19 -0.40
C ALA A 69 36.46 14.85 -0.06
N GLN A 70 36.30 16.14 -0.37
CA GLN A 70 35.03 16.84 -0.17
C GLN A 70 33.93 16.33 -1.10
N VAL A 71 34.27 16.07 -2.37
CA VAL A 71 33.34 15.48 -3.35
C VAL A 71 32.90 14.09 -2.90
N PHE A 72 33.82 13.25 -2.46
CA PHE A 72 33.53 11.91 -1.94
C PHE A 72 32.52 11.95 -0.79
N VAL A 73 32.74 12.80 0.21
CA VAL A 73 31.83 12.96 1.35
C VAL A 73 30.46 13.48 0.92
N ASN A 74 30.41 14.44 -0.02
CA ASN A 74 29.14 14.95 -0.53
C ASN A 74 28.35 13.86 -1.30
N VAL A 75 29.04 12.97 -2.03
CA VAL A 75 28.42 11.83 -2.71
C VAL A 75 27.87 10.81 -1.71
N GLU A 76 28.65 10.43 -0.69
CA GLU A 76 28.23 9.39 0.27
C GLU A 76 27.22 9.89 1.31
N LEU A 77 27.34 11.14 1.76
CA LEU A 77 26.52 11.68 2.86
C LEU A 77 25.31 12.49 2.39
N LEU A 78 25.48 13.29 1.33
CA LEU A 78 24.46 14.20 0.81
C LEU A 78 23.82 13.69 -0.49
N HIS A 79 24.33 12.58 -1.04
CA HIS A 79 23.88 12.00 -2.30
C HIS A 79 23.97 12.97 -3.48
N CYS A 80 24.94 13.89 -3.44
CA CYS A 80 25.25 14.77 -4.55
C CYS A 80 25.72 13.99 -5.78
N ARG A 81 25.51 14.56 -6.97
CA ARG A 81 25.94 13.98 -8.25
C ARG A 81 26.80 15.00 -8.97
N TYR A 82 27.92 14.53 -9.50
CA TYR A 82 28.93 15.32 -10.22
C TYR A 82 29.05 14.79 -11.66
N PRO A 83 29.81 15.46 -12.55
CA PRO A 83 30.07 14.96 -13.90
C PRO A 83 30.57 13.51 -13.90
N LEU A 84 30.28 12.79 -14.99
CA LEU A 84 30.52 11.34 -15.09
C LEU A 84 31.97 10.97 -14.79
N GLU A 85 32.92 11.70 -15.37
CA GLU A 85 34.37 11.51 -15.17
C GLU A 85 34.77 11.63 -13.68
N THR A 86 34.20 12.60 -12.97
CA THR A 86 34.41 12.78 -11.52
C THR A 86 33.79 11.64 -10.72
N MET A 87 32.60 11.18 -11.11
CA MET A 87 31.93 10.07 -10.43
C MET A 87 32.68 8.75 -10.60
N GLU A 88 33.25 8.50 -11.78
CA GLU A 88 34.10 7.33 -12.04
C GLU A 88 35.40 7.40 -11.24
N ARG A 89 36.07 8.56 -11.25
CA ARG A 89 37.28 8.79 -10.47
C ARG A 89 37.07 8.59 -8.97
N ILE A 90 35.97 9.12 -8.43
CA ILE A 90 35.62 8.95 -7.01
C ILE A 90 35.27 7.50 -6.70
N LYS A 91 34.59 6.79 -7.61
CA LYS A 91 34.27 5.37 -7.43
C LYS A 91 35.54 4.51 -7.34
N GLU A 92 36.55 4.79 -8.15
CA GLU A 92 37.84 4.10 -8.11
C GLU A 92 38.59 4.41 -6.81
N LEU A 93 38.72 5.68 -6.44
CA LEU A 93 39.46 6.10 -5.24
C LEU A 93 38.76 5.71 -3.93
N SER A 94 37.42 5.60 -3.92
CA SER A 94 36.65 5.26 -2.72
C SER A 94 36.44 3.76 -2.50
N GLN A 95 36.98 2.91 -3.37
CA GLN A 95 36.86 1.46 -3.26
C GLN A 95 37.43 0.97 -1.92
N GLY A 96 36.68 0.14 -1.18
CA GLY A 96 37.04 -0.30 0.17
C GLY A 96 36.66 0.67 1.28
N ILE A 97 36.99 1.97 1.16
CA ILE A 97 36.66 3.00 2.17
C ILE A 97 35.15 3.22 2.25
N ALA A 98 34.49 3.36 1.09
CA ALA A 98 33.05 3.53 1.02
C ALA A 98 32.29 2.26 1.46
N ASP A 99 32.87 1.08 1.24
CA ASP A 99 32.23 -0.19 1.54
C ASP A 99 32.14 -0.45 3.05
N GLU A 100 33.18 -0.13 3.81
CA GLU A 100 33.14 -0.14 5.28
C GLU A 100 32.08 0.81 5.83
N TYR A 101 32.02 2.05 5.32
CA TYR A 101 31.04 3.04 5.73
C TYR A 101 29.60 2.58 5.40
N ARG A 102 29.36 2.09 4.19
CA ARG A 102 28.06 1.57 3.76
C ARG A 102 27.65 0.35 4.59
N ASN A 103 28.57 -0.56 4.90
CA ASN A 103 28.32 -1.73 5.74
C ASN A 103 27.93 -1.32 7.18
N SER A 104 28.59 -0.32 7.76
CA SER A 104 28.25 0.20 9.09
C SER A 104 26.81 0.76 9.16
N ARG A 105 26.26 1.20 8.02
CA ARG A 105 24.90 1.76 7.92
C ARG A 105 23.84 0.78 7.41
N LYS A 106 24.19 -0.44 6.97
CA LYS A 106 23.21 -1.47 6.56
C LYS A 106 22.23 -1.85 7.67
N ASN A 107 22.68 -1.85 8.93
CA ASN A 107 21.87 -2.17 10.10
C ASN A 107 21.26 -0.95 10.80
N LYS A 108 21.52 0.28 10.31
CA LYS A 108 20.97 1.51 10.89
C LYS A 108 19.60 1.77 10.25
N LEU A 109 18.59 2.06 11.08
CA LEU A 109 17.22 2.30 10.65
C LEU A 109 17.19 3.38 9.56
N GLN A 110 16.97 2.98 8.30
CA GLN A 110 16.84 3.95 7.21
C GLN A 110 15.48 4.63 7.31
N ARG A 111 15.46 5.97 7.31
CA ARG A 111 14.23 6.73 7.13
C ARG A 111 13.76 6.52 5.68
N THR A 112 12.89 5.54 5.48
CA THR A 112 12.23 5.34 4.19
C THR A 112 11.22 6.47 4.01
N PHE A 113 11.52 7.42 3.12
CA PHE A 113 10.54 8.40 2.68
C PHE A 113 9.56 7.70 1.75
N VAL A 114 8.36 7.44 2.24
CA VAL A 114 7.23 6.97 1.45
C VAL A 114 6.30 8.14 1.17
N SER A 115 5.69 8.17 -0.02
CA SER A 115 4.64 9.14 -0.28
C SER A 115 3.48 8.94 0.69
N ALA A 116 2.72 10.00 1.00
CA ALA A 116 1.55 9.89 1.87
C ALA A 116 0.53 8.86 1.33
N SER A 117 0.44 8.71 0.01
CA SER A 117 -0.37 7.68 -0.65
C SER A 117 0.15 6.26 -0.39
N ASP A 118 1.46 6.04 -0.45
CA ASP A 118 2.06 4.72 -0.21
C ASP A 118 1.99 4.33 1.26
N ALA A 119 2.17 5.30 2.17
CA ALA A 119 2.00 5.11 3.61
C ALA A 119 0.55 4.75 3.96
N ALA A 120 -0.42 5.44 3.37
CA ALA A 120 -1.84 5.14 3.54
C ALA A 120 -2.20 3.74 3.01
N ALA A 121 -1.70 3.37 1.82
CA ALA A 121 -1.89 2.05 1.25
C ALA A 121 -1.28 0.95 2.14
N SER A 122 -0.07 1.17 2.66
CA SER A 122 0.63 0.21 3.54
C SER A 122 -0.08 0.01 4.87
N LYS A 123 -0.62 1.10 5.46
CA LYS A 123 -1.42 1.03 6.70
C LYS A 123 -2.71 0.25 6.51
N VAL A 124 -3.41 0.51 5.40
CA VAL A 124 -4.63 -0.23 5.04
C VAL A 124 -4.33 -1.72 4.85
N GLN A 125 -3.14 -2.07 4.38
CA GLN A 125 -2.66 -3.44 4.14
C GLN A 125 -2.06 -4.15 5.33
N LYS A 126 -1.90 -3.48 6.49
CA LYS A 126 -1.14 -4.01 7.63
C LYS A 126 0.25 -4.56 7.23
N LYS A 127 0.85 -3.97 6.20
CA LYS A 127 2.17 -4.34 5.66
C LYS A 127 3.21 -3.29 6.03
N GLY A 128 4.44 -3.73 6.26
CA GLY A 128 5.54 -2.84 6.64
C GLY A 128 6.00 -1.96 5.46
N PRO A 129 6.49 -0.73 5.69
CA PRO A 129 7.04 0.10 4.63
C PRO A 129 8.30 -0.57 4.03
N GLY A 130 8.18 -1.11 2.81
CA GLY A 130 9.28 -1.76 2.07
C GLY A 130 9.02 -3.19 1.57
N GLU A 131 7.93 -3.84 1.97
CA GLU A 131 7.61 -5.23 1.56
C GLU A 131 7.29 -5.39 0.06
N TYR A 132 7.18 -4.29 -0.69
CA TYR A 132 6.94 -4.31 -2.13
C TYR A 132 8.20 -4.54 -2.99
N ARG A 133 9.40 -4.55 -2.41
CA ARG A 133 10.64 -4.63 -3.21
C ARG A 133 11.08 -6.04 -3.60
N ASN A 134 10.49 -7.08 -3.00
CA ASN A 134 10.72 -8.47 -3.43
C ASN A 134 9.38 -9.13 -3.74
N ALA A 135 8.80 -8.80 -4.88
CA ALA A 135 7.91 -9.72 -5.58
C ALA A 135 8.75 -10.75 -6.35
N GLU A 136 9.66 -11.44 -5.64
CA GLU A 136 9.97 -12.81 -6.02
C GLU A 136 8.81 -13.64 -5.49
N ASN A 137 8.19 -14.41 -6.37
CA ASN A 137 7.14 -15.36 -6.05
C ASN A 137 7.48 -16.10 -4.75
N PRO A 138 6.65 -16.08 -3.70
CA PRO A 138 6.77 -17.06 -2.63
C PRO A 138 6.27 -18.40 -3.18
N SER A 139 7.07 -19.03 -4.03
CA SER A 139 7.05 -20.45 -4.27
C SER A 139 7.83 -21.12 -3.14
N THR A 140 7.23 -21.16 -1.95
CA THR A 140 7.74 -21.98 -0.84
C THR A 140 6.56 -22.62 -0.12
N ALA A 141 6.34 -23.90 -0.47
CA ALA A 141 5.64 -24.92 0.30
C ALA A 141 4.22 -24.60 0.81
N SER A 142 3.24 -24.47 -0.11
CA SER A 142 1.82 -24.56 0.25
C SER A 142 1.50 -25.99 0.70
N SER A 143 1.11 -26.13 1.96
CA SER A 143 0.49 -27.32 2.56
C SER A 143 -0.66 -27.77 1.65
N ARG A 144 -0.65 -29.01 1.17
CA ARG A 144 -1.65 -29.53 0.23
C ARG A 144 -3.06 -29.74 0.81
N LYS A 145 -3.41 -29.15 1.97
CA LYS A 145 -4.55 -29.60 2.78
C LYS A 145 -5.91 -29.02 2.38
N HIS A 146 -5.97 -27.87 1.71
CA HIS A 146 -7.23 -27.17 1.47
C HIS A 146 -7.51 -26.76 0.01
N LYS A 147 -6.86 -27.35 -1.00
CA LYS A 147 -7.16 -26.99 -2.41
C LYS A 147 -8.45 -27.64 -2.91
N PRO A 148 -9.41 -26.88 -3.47
CA PRO A 148 -10.48 -27.45 -4.25
C PRO A 148 -9.94 -27.89 -5.60
N VAL A 149 -10.75 -28.71 -6.27
CA VAL A 149 -10.60 -29.20 -7.64
C VAL A 149 -9.96 -30.57 -7.69
N GLN A 150 -10.74 -31.55 -7.27
CA GLN A 150 -10.68 -32.91 -7.79
C GLN A 150 -11.84 -33.13 -8.76
N ILE A 151 -11.62 -33.90 -9.83
CA ILE A 151 -12.71 -34.42 -10.67
C ILE A 151 -13.61 -35.27 -9.77
N ILE A 152 -14.92 -35.03 -9.80
CA ILE A 152 -15.86 -35.78 -8.95
C ILE A 152 -15.98 -37.20 -9.50
N ARG A 153 -15.32 -38.15 -8.84
CA ARG A 153 -15.37 -39.59 -9.15
C ARG A 153 -16.05 -40.39 -8.04
N SER A 154 -16.12 -39.83 -6.85
CA SER A 154 -16.66 -40.46 -5.64
C SER A 154 -17.42 -39.45 -4.75
N LEU A 155 -18.12 -39.96 -3.73
CA LEU A 155 -18.72 -39.13 -2.69
C LEU A 155 -17.67 -38.36 -1.86
N GLU A 156 -16.47 -38.92 -1.69
CA GLU A 156 -15.38 -38.26 -0.95
C GLU A 156 -14.86 -37.02 -1.69
N ASP A 157 -14.80 -37.08 -3.02
CA ASP A 157 -14.44 -35.92 -3.86
C ASP A 157 -15.46 -34.79 -3.72
N ILE A 158 -16.73 -35.11 -3.43
CA ILE A 158 -17.76 -34.11 -3.18
C ILE A 158 -17.50 -33.40 -1.86
N TYR A 159 -17.17 -34.14 -0.81
CA TYR A 159 -16.87 -33.56 0.51
C TYR A 159 -15.63 -32.66 0.45
N ASN A 160 -14.57 -33.08 -0.25
CA ASN A 160 -13.36 -32.26 -0.40
C ASN A 160 -13.58 -30.98 -1.25
N ASN A 161 -14.49 -31.03 -2.22
CA ASN A 161 -14.80 -29.88 -3.07
C ASN A 161 -15.83 -28.92 -2.48
N ILE A 162 -16.47 -29.24 -1.35
CA ILE A 162 -17.52 -28.41 -0.75
C ILE A 162 -17.04 -27.81 0.57
N VAL A 163 -17.26 -26.50 0.70
CA VAL A 163 -17.12 -25.76 1.95
C VAL A 163 -18.46 -25.07 2.21
N ILE A 164 -19.03 -25.28 3.39
CA ILE A 164 -20.35 -24.75 3.74
C ILE A 164 -20.22 -23.28 4.08
N MET A 165 -21.03 -22.43 3.45
CA MET A 165 -21.03 -20.99 3.69
C MET A 165 -22.26 -20.57 4.50
N ASN A 166 -22.04 -19.94 5.65
CA ASN A 166 -23.05 -19.37 6.54
C ASN A 166 -24.19 -20.33 6.94
N ASN A 167 -23.93 -21.64 6.97
CA ASN A 167 -24.96 -22.68 7.17
C ASN A 167 -26.16 -22.54 6.21
N ASP A 168 -25.93 -21.99 5.01
CA ASP A 168 -26.96 -21.71 4.03
C ASP A 168 -26.73 -22.50 2.74
N TYR A 169 -27.78 -23.20 2.30
CA TYR A 169 -27.76 -24.01 1.09
C TYR A 169 -27.51 -23.17 -0.17
N GLU A 170 -28.19 -22.02 -0.32
CA GLU A 170 -28.12 -21.23 -1.56
C GLU A 170 -26.73 -20.60 -1.71
N GLN A 171 -26.15 -20.08 -0.64
CA GLN A 171 -24.79 -19.55 -0.65
C GLN A 171 -23.76 -20.65 -0.96
N THR A 172 -23.87 -21.80 -0.31
CA THR A 172 -22.97 -22.95 -0.54
C THR A 172 -23.07 -23.45 -1.98
N LYS A 173 -24.30 -23.58 -2.51
CA LYS A 173 -24.55 -23.93 -3.92
C LYS A 173 -23.93 -22.92 -4.88
N ASN A 174 -24.11 -21.63 -4.65
CA ASN A 174 -23.58 -20.60 -5.55
C ASN A 174 -22.05 -20.57 -5.58
N GLU A 175 -21.37 -20.78 -4.45
CA GLU A 175 -19.90 -20.89 -4.44
C GLU A 175 -19.42 -22.16 -5.13
N PHE A 176 -20.10 -23.29 -4.92
CA PHE A 176 -19.74 -24.55 -5.57
C PHE A 176 -19.96 -24.50 -7.08
N ASP A 177 -21.11 -24.01 -7.54
CA ASP A 177 -21.43 -23.89 -8.96
C ASP A 177 -20.42 -22.97 -9.69
N ARG A 178 -19.86 -21.98 -8.98
CA ARG A 178 -18.82 -21.06 -9.51
C ARG A 178 -17.49 -21.76 -9.77
N LEU A 179 -17.21 -22.90 -9.14
CA LEU A 179 -16.04 -23.73 -9.44
C LEU A 179 -16.15 -24.37 -10.84
N GLY A 180 -17.35 -24.43 -11.41
CA GLY A 180 -17.57 -24.84 -12.80
C GLY A 180 -17.35 -26.33 -13.09
N LYS A 181 -17.22 -27.17 -12.05
CA LYS A 181 -16.99 -28.63 -12.20
C LYS A 181 -18.27 -29.46 -12.16
N ALA A 182 -19.23 -29.08 -11.32
CA ALA A 182 -20.55 -29.67 -11.24
C ALA A 182 -21.54 -28.65 -10.71
N LYS A 183 -22.82 -29.01 -10.71
CA LYS A 183 -23.89 -28.18 -10.15
C LYS A 183 -24.62 -28.95 -9.06
N ILE A 184 -25.03 -28.24 -8.01
CA ILE A 184 -25.90 -28.80 -6.98
C ILE A 184 -27.36 -28.59 -7.42
N GLY A 185 -28.11 -29.68 -7.56
CA GLY A 185 -29.53 -29.65 -7.92
C GLY A 185 -30.41 -30.27 -6.84
N ILE A 186 -31.66 -29.83 -6.75
CA ILE A 186 -32.69 -30.51 -5.96
C ILE A 186 -33.69 -31.12 -6.93
N VAL A 187 -33.94 -32.43 -6.79
CA VAL A 187 -34.95 -33.17 -7.55
C VAL A 187 -36.02 -33.66 -6.60
N TYR A 188 -37.28 -33.48 -7.00
CA TYR A 188 -38.45 -33.93 -6.24
C TYR A 188 -39.07 -35.16 -6.90
N SER A 189 -39.41 -36.16 -6.08
CA SER A 189 -40.14 -37.35 -6.51
C SER A 189 -41.21 -37.70 -5.47
N ASN A 190 -42.19 -38.53 -5.84
CA ASN A 190 -43.20 -39.02 -4.91
C ASN A 190 -42.87 -40.47 -4.51
N ASP A 191 -43.04 -40.79 -3.24
CA ASP A 191 -42.94 -42.17 -2.73
C ASP A 191 -44.19 -42.98 -3.07
N SER A 192 -44.06 -44.30 -3.02
CA SER A 192 -45.14 -45.31 -3.01
C SER A 192 -46.29 -45.01 -2.04
N LYS A 193 -46.04 -44.22 -0.98
CA LYS A 193 -47.02 -43.79 0.02
C LYS A 193 -47.60 -42.38 -0.21
N GLY A 194 -47.34 -41.76 -1.36
CA GLY A 194 -47.80 -40.41 -1.70
C GLY A 194 -47.02 -39.28 -1.01
N LYS A 195 -45.95 -39.61 -0.28
CA LYS A 195 -45.09 -38.65 0.42
C LYS A 195 -44.09 -38.00 -0.55
N MET A 196 -43.90 -36.70 -0.46
CA MET A 196 -42.96 -36.00 -1.34
C MET A 196 -41.52 -36.19 -0.83
N ILE A 197 -40.63 -36.60 -1.72
CA ILE A 197 -39.21 -36.83 -1.46
C ILE A 197 -38.40 -35.75 -2.17
N GLY A 198 -37.62 -34.99 -1.40
CA GLY A 198 -36.57 -34.14 -1.94
C GLY A 198 -35.24 -34.90 -1.95
N SER A 199 -34.50 -34.81 -3.06
CA SER A 199 -33.14 -35.36 -3.19
C SER A 199 -32.19 -34.28 -3.68
N VAL A 200 -31.02 -34.16 -3.05
CA VAL A 200 -29.94 -33.28 -3.51
C VAL A 200 -28.95 -34.10 -4.31
N GLN A 201 -28.75 -33.71 -5.56
CA GLN A 201 -27.86 -34.38 -6.50
C GLN A 201 -26.69 -33.47 -6.90
N ILE A 202 -25.50 -34.07 -7.00
CA ILE A 202 -24.28 -33.40 -7.48
C ILE A 202 -23.66 -34.33 -8.52
N GLY A 203 -23.76 -33.93 -9.79
CA GLY A 203 -23.43 -34.80 -10.91
C GLY A 203 -24.32 -36.04 -10.91
N GLN A 204 -23.71 -37.23 -10.83
CA GLN A 204 -24.41 -38.52 -10.78
C GLN A 204 -24.72 -39.02 -9.36
N PHE A 205 -24.27 -38.30 -8.33
CA PHE A 205 -24.37 -38.75 -6.95
C PHE A 205 -25.54 -38.09 -6.22
N THR A 206 -26.34 -38.89 -5.52
CA THR A 206 -27.33 -38.41 -4.56
C THR A 206 -26.67 -38.26 -3.20
N VAL A 207 -26.60 -37.03 -2.69
CA VAL A 207 -25.88 -36.73 -1.44
C VAL A 207 -26.80 -36.81 -0.23
N VAL A 208 -28.03 -36.33 -0.37
CA VAL A 208 -29.06 -36.39 0.68
C VAL A 208 -30.40 -36.66 0.05
N GLN A 209 -31.21 -37.50 0.70
CA GLN A 209 -32.60 -37.72 0.36
C GLN A 209 -33.45 -37.65 1.63
N LYS A 210 -34.59 -36.95 1.57
CA LYS A 210 -35.50 -36.83 2.72
C LYS A 210 -36.95 -36.83 2.25
N ALA A 211 -37.73 -37.75 2.80
CA ALA A 211 -39.17 -37.79 2.63
C ALA A 211 -39.84 -36.87 3.66
N VAL A 212 -40.82 -36.06 3.24
CA VAL A 212 -41.50 -35.10 4.12
C VAL A 212 -43.01 -35.20 3.93
N ASP A 213 -43.73 -35.19 5.05
CA ASP A 213 -45.20 -35.13 5.05
C ASP A 213 -45.58 -33.67 4.80
N GLY A 214 -46.00 -33.35 3.57
CA GLY A 214 -46.36 -31.98 3.16
C GLY A 214 -46.06 -31.67 1.70
N GLY A 215 -46.41 -30.46 1.28
CA GLY A 215 -46.18 -29.98 -0.09
C GLY A 215 -44.74 -29.54 -0.39
N GLU A 216 -44.51 -29.10 -1.63
CA GLU A 216 -43.18 -28.76 -2.17
C GLU A 216 -42.39 -27.76 -1.32
N LYS A 217 -43.06 -26.76 -0.73
CA LYS A 217 -42.40 -25.77 0.15
C LYS A 217 -41.82 -26.41 1.42
N ALA A 218 -42.54 -27.34 2.03
CA ALA A 218 -42.08 -28.06 3.23
C ALA A 218 -40.93 -29.00 2.89
N ALA A 219 -41.05 -29.74 1.78
CA ALA A 219 -39.99 -30.59 1.25
C ALA A 219 -38.71 -29.79 0.95
N LYS A 220 -38.84 -28.61 0.31
CA LYS A 220 -37.72 -27.70 -0.01
C LYS A 220 -37.00 -27.19 1.24
N LYS A 221 -37.72 -26.80 2.29
CA LYS A 221 -37.10 -26.35 3.55
C LYS A 221 -36.36 -27.49 4.24
N ALA A 222 -37.00 -28.65 4.35
CA ALA A 222 -36.45 -29.80 5.05
C ALA A 222 -35.22 -30.41 4.34
N ILE A 223 -35.22 -30.47 3.01
CA ILE A 223 -34.09 -31.02 2.25
C ILE A 223 -32.87 -30.10 2.31
N LYS A 224 -33.07 -28.78 2.27
CA LYS A 224 -31.98 -27.80 2.46
C LYS A 224 -31.33 -27.91 3.83
N LEU A 225 -32.14 -28.05 4.88
CA LEU A 225 -31.64 -28.27 6.24
C LEU A 225 -30.87 -29.60 6.33
N ALA A 226 -31.44 -30.68 5.80
CA ALA A 226 -30.81 -32.00 5.81
C ALA A 226 -29.49 -32.03 5.03
N PHE A 227 -29.38 -31.25 3.94
CA PHE A 227 -28.13 -31.07 3.21
C PHE A 227 -27.06 -30.44 4.08
N VAL A 228 -27.34 -29.29 4.71
CA VAL A 228 -26.38 -28.59 5.57
C VAL A 228 -25.96 -29.48 6.76
N GLU A 229 -26.91 -30.17 7.39
CA GLU A 229 -26.64 -31.09 8.51
C GLU A 229 -25.76 -32.27 8.11
N THR A 230 -25.98 -32.84 6.93
CA THR A 230 -25.19 -33.99 6.45
C THR A 230 -23.80 -33.53 6.02
N MET A 231 -23.72 -32.44 5.28
CA MET A 231 -22.45 -31.89 4.83
C MET A 231 -21.59 -31.42 5.99
N ALA A 232 -22.16 -30.82 7.05
CA ALA A 232 -21.41 -30.33 8.21
C ALA A 232 -20.71 -31.45 9.01
N LYS A 233 -21.06 -32.72 8.76
CA LYS A 233 -20.34 -33.87 9.34
C LYS A 233 -19.01 -34.14 8.64
N HIS A 234 -18.88 -33.76 7.37
CA HIS A 234 -17.76 -34.12 6.50
C HIS A 234 -17.01 -32.92 5.90
N CYS A 235 -17.60 -31.72 5.93
CA CYS A 235 -17.08 -30.52 5.30
C CYS A 235 -16.84 -29.42 6.34
N TYR A 236 -15.83 -28.58 6.09
CA TYR A 236 -15.63 -27.35 6.86
C TYR A 236 -16.78 -26.37 6.63
N THR A 237 -17.12 -25.62 7.68
CA THR A 237 -18.14 -24.59 7.64
C THR A 237 -17.52 -23.22 7.94
N ILE A 238 -17.72 -22.26 7.06
CA ILE A 238 -17.32 -20.85 7.24
C ILE A 238 -18.55 -20.02 7.56
N ILE A 239 -18.55 -19.35 8.72
CA ILE A 239 -19.60 -18.46 9.18
C ILE A 239 -19.06 -17.04 9.23
N ARG A 240 -19.77 -16.08 8.64
CA ARG A 240 -19.41 -14.66 8.69
C ARG A 240 -19.88 -14.03 9.99
N LYS A 241 -18.94 -13.56 10.81
CA LYS A 241 -19.19 -12.86 12.08
C LYS A 241 -19.46 -11.37 11.87
N LYS A 242 -18.59 -10.69 11.11
CA LYS A 242 -18.65 -9.25 10.91
C LYS A 242 -18.74 -8.86 9.44
N ARG A 243 -19.43 -7.74 9.18
CA ARG A 243 -19.39 -7.08 7.87
C ARG A 243 -18.14 -6.20 7.76
N PRO A 244 -17.70 -5.85 6.54
CA PRO A 244 -16.51 -5.03 6.36
C PRO A 244 -16.68 -3.65 7.03
N THR A 245 -17.91 -3.10 6.99
CA THR A 245 -18.28 -1.82 7.61
C THR A 245 -18.25 -1.84 9.15
N GLN A 246 -18.13 -3.01 9.77
CA GLN A 246 -18.08 -3.19 11.23
C GLN A 246 -16.66 -3.51 11.71
N MET A 247 -15.67 -3.45 10.81
CA MET A 247 -14.27 -3.68 11.15
C MET A 247 -13.64 -2.42 11.73
N THR A 248 -12.72 -2.61 12.67
CA THR A 248 -12.14 -1.53 13.46
C THR A 248 -11.10 -0.68 12.73
N ASN A 249 -10.50 -1.17 11.63
CA ASN A 249 -9.24 -0.62 11.11
C ASN A 249 -9.13 -0.55 9.57
N THR A 250 -10.23 -0.59 8.81
CA THR A 250 -10.18 -0.63 7.33
C THR A 250 -10.87 0.58 6.69
N ASN A 251 -10.79 1.74 7.36
CA ASN A 251 -11.53 2.93 6.97
C ASN A 251 -10.64 3.96 6.28
N VAL A 252 -11.00 4.30 5.04
CA VAL A 252 -10.47 5.47 4.33
C VAL A 252 -11.10 6.70 4.94
N GLU A 253 -10.27 7.51 5.58
CA GLU A 253 -10.70 8.76 6.20
C GLU A 253 -10.78 9.91 5.20
N ARG A 254 -11.65 10.88 5.53
CA ARG A 254 -11.84 12.09 4.74
C ARG A 254 -10.63 13.02 4.87
N LYS A 255 -9.72 12.94 3.92
CA LYS A 255 -8.64 13.92 3.71
C LYS A 255 -9.19 15.22 3.15
N GLN A 256 -9.33 16.21 4.04
CA GLN A 256 -9.72 17.58 3.69
C GLN A 256 -8.56 18.33 3.03
N VAL A 257 -8.87 19.25 2.11
CA VAL A 257 -7.88 20.14 1.48
C VAL A 257 -8.01 21.52 2.09
N GLU A 258 -6.90 22.11 2.53
CA GLU A 258 -6.88 23.48 3.08
C GLU A 258 -7.45 24.49 2.07
N GLY A 259 -8.41 25.31 2.53
CA GLY A 259 -9.06 26.35 1.73
C GLY A 259 -10.21 25.87 0.83
N ALA A 260 -10.62 24.60 0.93
CA ALA A 260 -11.72 24.08 0.15
C ALA A 260 -13.09 24.55 0.70
N VAL A 261 -14.03 24.78 -0.20
CA VAL A 261 -15.42 25.16 0.14
C VAL A 261 -16.26 23.90 0.37
N ASP A 262 -17.11 23.92 1.39
CA ASP A 262 -18.10 22.87 1.60
C ASP A 262 -19.17 22.87 0.49
N HIS A 263 -20.01 21.83 0.45
CA HIS A 263 -21.20 21.73 -0.42
C HIS A 263 -22.22 22.88 -0.29
N GLN A 264 -22.05 23.79 0.68
CA GLN A 264 -22.87 24.98 0.89
C GLN A 264 -22.14 26.28 0.53
N GLY A 265 -20.94 26.19 -0.05
CA GLY A 265 -20.12 27.34 -0.46
C GLY A 265 -19.39 28.04 0.69
N ARG A 266 -19.36 27.48 1.90
CA ARG A 266 -18.61 28.05 3.03
C ARG A 266 -17.15 27.62 2.91
N THR A 267 -16.25 28.59 2.98
CA THR A 267 -14.81 28.31 3.05
C THR A 267 -14.51 27.58 4.35
N ILE A 268 -14.05 26.33 4.27
CA ILE A 268 -13.53 25.61 5.43
C ILE A 268 -12.15 26.23 5.72
N LYS A 269 -12.15 27.27 6.55
CA LYS A 269 -10.95 27.66 7.28
C LYS A 269 -10.78 26.61 8.38
N GLN A 270 -9.63 25.94 8.43
CA GLN A 270 -9.17 25.43 9.72
C GLN A 270 -8.98 26.66 10.61
N ASP A 271 -9.99 27.00 11.40
CA ASP A 271 -9.77 27.91 12.51
C ASP A 271 -9.00 27.08 13.54
N TYR A 272 -7.66 27.17 13.51
CA TYR A 272 -6.77 26.58 14.51
C TYR A 272 -7.16 26.96 15.95
N LYS A 273 -8.04 27.98 16.08
CA LYS A 273 -8.74 28.37 17.30
C LYS A 273 -9.57 27.26 17.93
N GLU A 274 -10.16 26.35 17.17
CA GLU A 274 -11.01 25.28 17.71
C GLU A 274 -10.23 24.06 18.24
N GLN A 275 -8.97 23.88 17.84
CA GLN A 275 -8.08 22.80 18.31
C GLN A 275 -6.96 23.29 19.25
N LYS A 276 -7.14 24.42 19.93
CA LYS A 276 -6.19 24.90 20.94
C LYS A 276 -6.18 23.94 22.12
N ILE A 277 -4.98 23.57 22.61
CA ILE A 277 -4.85 22.83 23.87
C ILE A 277 -5.50 23.67 24.98
N GLY A 278 -6.55 23.13 25.60
CA GLY A 278 -7.31 23.83 26.62
C GLY A 278 -6.48 24.15 27.87
N GLU A 279 -6.90 25.17 28.62
CA GLU A 279 -6.19 25.67 29.80
C GLU A 279 -6.08 24.64 30.94
N SER A 280 -6.89 23.59 30.88
CA SER A 280 -6.86 22.47 31.82
C SER A 280 -5.65 21.55 31.65
N ASN A 281 -4.97 21.59 30.50
CA ASN A 281 -3.84 20.70 30.18
C ASN A 281 -2.62 20.96 31.09
N LEU A 282 -1.95 19.88 31.49
CA LEU A 282 -0.80 19.94 32.42
C LEU A 282 0.33 20.85 31.89
N GLY A 283 0.64 20.81 30.60
CA GLY A 283 1.68 21.63 30.00
C GLY A 283 1.32 23.12 30.00
N PHE A 284 0.04 23.43 29.75
CA PHE A 284 -0.47 24.80 29.81
C PHE A 284 -0.36 25.39 31.22
N LYS A 285 -0.77 24.61 32.24
CA LYS A 285 -0.63 25.00 33.66
C LYS A 285 0.82 25.13 34.09
N LEU A 286 1.72 24.28 33.57
CA LEU A 286 3.14 24.35 33.87
C LEU A 286 3.76 25.65 33.32
N LEU A 287 3.44 26.01 32.07
CA LEU A 287 3.89 27.24 31.44
C LEU A 287 3.35 28.47 32.17
N GLN A 288 2.08 28.48 32.56
CA GLN A 288 1.50 29.55 33.38
C GLN A 288 2.22 29.71 34.72
N LYS A 289 2.54 28.61 35.39
CA LYS A 289 3.31 28.63 36.65
C LYS A 289 4.74 29.12 36.47
N LEU A 290 5.29 29.04 35.26
CA LEU A 290 6.60 29.57 34.89
C LEU A 290 6.53 31.02 34.36
N GLY A 291 5.37 31.68 34.47
CA GLY A 291 5.18 33.10 34.13
C GLY A 291 4.69 33.38 32.71
N TRP A 292 4.33 32.35 31.93
CA TRP A 292 3.73 32.55 30.61
C TRP A 292 2.24 32.89 30.71
N SER A 293 1.85 34.09 30.27
CA SER A 293 0.47 34.58 30.30
C SER A 293 -0.33 34.30 29.01
N GLY A 294 0.25 33.56 28.06
CA GLY A 294 -0.32 33.27 26.75
C GLY A 294 0.31 34.10 25.63
N GLY A 295 0.35 33.55 24.41
CA GLY A 295 0.99 34.17 23.25
C GLY A 295 2.29 33.47 22.83
N SER A 296 3.14 34.17 22.09
CA SER A 296 4.42 33.67 21.57
C SER A 296 5.44 33.37 22.66
N LEU A 297 6.31 32.38 22.43
CA LEU A 297 7.41 32.03 23.33
C LEU A 297 8.69 32.81 23.00
N GLY A 298 9.46 33.19 24.02
CA GLY A 298 10.77 33.87 23.88
C GLY A 298 10.83 35.20 24.64
N SER A 299 12.03 35.67 24.98
CA SER A 299 12.24 36.87 25.82
C SER A 299 11.66 38.17 25.24
N LYS A 300 11.39 38.19 23.93
CA LYS A 300 10.79 39.32 23.20
C LYS A 300 9.41 39.01 22.61
N ASN A 301 8.78 37.87 22.97
CA ASN A 301 7.55 37.40 22.34
C ASN A 301 7.66 37.23 20.80
N GLU A 302 8.85 36.85 20.30
CA GLU A 302 9.12 36.67 18.86
C GLU A 302 8.82 35.24 18.36
N GLY A 303 8.45 34.32 19.26
CA GLY A 303 8.11 32.95 18.89
C GLY A 303 6.91 32.86 17.98
N ILE A 304 6.86 31.79 17.21
CA ILE A 304 5.76 31.50 16.29
C ILE A 304 4.52 31.13 17.12
N VAL A 305 3.48 31.97 17.06
CA VAL A 305 2.20 31.77 17.79
C VAL A 305 1.33 30.73 17.08
N ASP A 306 1.25 30.84 15.76
CA ASP A 306 0.42 29.99 14.92
C ASP A 306 1.29 28.88 14.30
N PRO A 307 0.84 27.60 14.30
CA PRO A 307 1.62 26.52 13.71
C PRO A 307 2.06 26.86 12.28
N ILE A 308 3.32 26.56 11.95
CA ILE A 308 3.89 26.88 10.62
C ILE A 308 3.06 26.19 9.55
N ASN A 309 2.32 26.98 8.77
CA ASN A 309 1.42 26.43 7.77
C ASN A 309 2.22 25.91 6.57
N CYS A 310 2.06 24.64 6.22
CA CYS A 310 2.74 24.03 5.08
C CYS A 310 2.00 24.41 3.79
N GLN A 311 2.39 25.53 3.17
CA GLN A 311 1.91 25.87 1.83
C GLN A 311 2.49 24.89 0.80
N ILE A 312 1.79 23.77 0.55
CA ILE A 312 2.13 22.84 -0.53
C ILE A 312 1.75 23.51 -1.86
N LYS A 313 2.70 24.23 -2.47
CA LYS A 313 2.54 24.73 -3.84
C LYS A 313 2.64 23.55 -4.81
N ILE A 314 1.50 23.02 -5.25
CA ILE A 314 1.45 21.99 -6.29
C ILE A 314 1.43 22.68 -7.66
N GLY A 315 2.61 22.77 -8.26
CA GLY A 315 2.85 23.27 -9.61
C GLY A 315 4.33 23.56 -9.80
N ARG A 316 4.94 23.00 -10.85
CA ARG A 316 6.31 23.36 -11.28
C ARG A 316 6.33 24.74 -11.95
N GLN A 317 5.82 25.77 -11.30
CA GLN A 317 6.13 27.15 -11.68
C GLN A 317 7.21 27.63 -10.73
N GLY A 318 8.38 27.91 -11.30
CA GLY A 318 9.57 28.30 -10.55
C GLY A 318 9.37 29.58 -9.73
N LEU A 319 10.36 29.89 -8.89
CA LEU A 319 10.41 31.15 -8.15
C LEU A 319 10.33 32.33 -9.13
N GLY A 320 9.28 33.15 -9.02
CA GLY A 320 9.06 34.35 -9.83
C GLY A 320 7.68 34.46 -10.49
N SER A 321 6.88 33.40 -10.54
CA SER A 321 5.50 33.49 -11.05
C SER A 321 4.57 34.12 -10.02
N GLY A 322 4.16 35.37 -10.27
CA GLY A 322 3.15 36.07 -9.48
C GLY A 322 1.79 35.37 -9.49
N PRO A 323 0.89 35.70 -8.54
CA PRO A 323 -0.44 35.11 -8.48
C PRO A 323 -1.19 35.38 -9.79
N ALA A 324 -1.69 34.32 -10.42
CA ALA A 324 -2.45 34.42 -11.66
C ALA A 324 -3.70 35.29 -11.44
N GLU A 325 -3.78 36.41 -12.16
CA GLU A 325 -4.99 37.24 -12.19
C GLU A 325 -6.17 36.41 -12.70
N LYS A 326 -7.25 36.39 -11.92
CA LYS A 326 -8.50 35.75 -12.28
C LYS A 326 -9.13 36.54 -13.43
N LYS A 327 -9.02 36.03 -14.66
CA LYS A 327 -9.94 36.44 -15.73
C LYS A 327 -11.34 35.92 -15.39
N GLN A 328 -12.24 36.85 -15.07
CA GLN A 328 -13.67 36.59 -15.01
C GLN A 328 -14.20 36.54 -16.45
N GLY A 329 -14.95 35.48 -16.76
CA GLY A 329 -15.73 35.37 -17.99
C GLY A 329 -15.38 34.14 -18.83
N GLU A 330 -16.42 33.35 -19.12
CA GLU A 330 -16.51 32.31 -20.17
C GLU A 330 -15.80 30.98 -19.84
N GLU A 331 -16.42 29.81 -19.83
CA GLU A 331 -17.59 29.32 -20.54
C GLU A 331 -18.45 28.38 -19.68
N ALA A 332 -19.75 28.45 -19.93
CA ALA A 332 -20.76 27.51 -19.46
C ALA A 332 -20.60 26.13 -20.14
N ASN A 333 -20.82 25.09 -19.35
CA ASN A 333 -21.62 23.92 -19.73
C ASN A 333 -21.16 23.08 -20.95
N LYS A 334 -20.12 22.25 -20.77
CA LYS A 334 -20.04 20.95 -21.48
C LYS A 334 -20.56 19.85 -20.58
N LYS A 335 -21.83 19.47 -20.78
CA LYS A 335 -22.45 18.28 -20.17
C LYS A 335 -21.53 17.07 -20.34
N GLY A 336 -21.14 16.45 -19.23
CA GLY A 336 -20.58 15.09 -19.21
C GLY A 336 -19.15 14.92 -18.67
N LYS A 337 -18.42 15.99 -18.32
CA LYS A 337 -17.13 15.85 -17.62
C LYS A 337 -17.21 16.47 -16.23
N ILE A 338 -17.01 15.64 -15.21
CA ILE A 338 -16.87 16.06 -13.82
C ILE A 338 -15.66 17.00 -13.76
N ASN A 339 -15.87 18.24 -13.32
CA ASN A 339 -14.80 19.21 -13.09
C ASN A 339 -13.91 18.67 -11.96
N THR A 340 -12.76 18.10 -12.29
CA THR A 340 -11.75 17.56 -11.35
C THR A 340 -10.93 18.64 -10.66
N ARG A 341 -11.44 19.88 -10.61
CA ARG A 341 -10.80 20.98 -9.88
C ARG A 341 -11.20 20.80 -8.41
N ASN A 342 -10.23 20.54 -7.54
CA ASN A 342 -10.40 20.24 -6.11
C ASN A 342 -11.34 21.21 -5.35
N GLU A 343 -11.60 22.38 -5.91
CA GLU A 343 -12.50 23.43 -5.40
C GLU A 343 -13.95 22.96 -5.19
N SER A 344 -14.48 22.01 -5.99
CA SER A 344 -15.92 21.68 -5.94
C SER A 344 -16.36 20.74 -4.83
N TYR A 345 -15.45 20.01 -4.18
CA TYR A 345 -15.82 18.89 -3.30
C TYR A 345 -15.15 18.90 -1.92
N GLY A 346 -14.35 19.90 -1.55
CA GLY A 346 -13.76 19.91 -0.21
C GLY A 346 -12.64 18.88 0.02
N ILE A 347 -12.37 18.00 -0.95
CA ILE A 347 -11.57 16.78 -0.80
C ILE A 347 -10.52 16.65 -1.92
N ASP A 348 -9.43 15.92 -1.61
CA ASP A 348 -8.33 15.69 -2.53
C ASP A 348 -8.68 14.59 -3.55
N ILE A 349 -9.32 14.96 -4.65
CA ILE A 349 -9.81 14.03 -5.68
C ILE A 349 -8.66 13.18 -6.25
N ASN A 350 -7.49 13.78 -6.45
CA ASN A 350 -6.32 13.09 -7.01
C ASN A 350 -5.79 12.03 -6.06
N PHE A 351 -5.77 12.32 -4.75
CA PHE A 351 -5.41 11.34 -3.75
C PHE A 351 -6.31 10.10 -3.80
N TYR A 352 -7.64 10.27 -3.83
CA TYR A 352 -8.56 9.11 -3.88
C TYR A 352 -8.48 8.36 -5.21
N ARG A 353 -8.27 9.08 -6.32
CA ARG A 353 -8.04 8.43 -7.62
C ARG A 353 -6.79 7.56 -7.60
N GLN A 354 -5.67 8.09 -7.08
CA GLN A 354 -4.42 7.32 -6.95
C GLN A 354 -4.60 6.15 -5.98
N MET A 355 -5.30 6.35 -4.86
CA MET A 355 -5.59 5.28 -3.90
C MET A 355 -6.42 4.16 -4.54
N MET A 356 -7.44 4.49 -5.34
CA MET A 356 -8.22 3.49 -6.09
C MET A 356 -7.38 2.78 -7.16
N GLN A 357 -6.46 3.50 -7.80
CA GLN A 357 -5.52 2.90 -8.76
C GLN A 357 -4.60 1.89 -8.05
N ASN A 358 -4.00 2.28 -6.92
CA ASN A 358 -3.19 1.39 -6.10
C ASN A 358 -4.01 0.20 -5.59
N PHE A 359 -5.29 0.40 -5.25
CA PHE A 359 -6.20 -0.67 -4.85
C PHE A 359 -6.39 -1.70 -5.97
N LYS A 360 -6.53 -1.23 -7.21
CA LYS A 360 -6.62 -2.09 -8.39
C LYS A 360 -5.33 -2.88 -8.62
N ASP A 361 -4.19 -2.19 -8.55
CA ASP A 361 -2.89 -2.76 -8.90
C ASP A 361 -2.36 -3.72 -7.84
N SER A 362 -2.77 -3.56 -6.58
CA SER A 362 -2.37 -4.42 -5.45
C SER A 362 -3.19 -5.72 -5.33
N TYR A 363 -4.24 -5.92 -6.14
CA TYR A 363 -5.10 -7.11 -6.10
C TYR A 363 -5.63 -7.45 -4.69
N LEU A 364 -6.01 -6.40 -3.94
CA LEU A 364 -6.51 -6.52 -2.58
C LEU A 364 -7.68 -7.50 -2.45
N GLU A 365 -7.56 -8.38 -1.45
CA GLU A 365 -8.52 -9.47 -1.19
C GLU A 365 -9.67 -9.05 -0.26
N TYR A 366 -9.51 -7.92 0.45
CA TYR A 366 -10.52 -7.36 1.35
C TYR A 366 -11.12 -6.06 0.81
N ASP A 367 -12.31 -5.74 1.31
CA ASP A 367 -13.06 -4.56 0.92
C ASP A 367 -12.48 -3.30 1.57
N LEU A 368 -12.37 -2.21 0.81
CA LEU A 368 -11.96 -0.90 1.33
C LEU A 368 -13.19 -0.08 1.69
N VAL A 369 -13.38 0.21 2.98
CA VAL A 369 -14.54 0.95 3.49
C VAL A 369 -14.17 2.41 3.62
N PHE A 370 -15.02 3.32 3.15
CA PHE A 370 -14.83 4.75 3.33
C PHE A 370 -15.65 5.24 4.51
N SER A 371 -15.12 6.24 5.21
CA SER A 371 -15.78 6.87 6.36
C SER A 371 -17.21 7.33 6.02
N SER A 372 -18.08 7.39 7.02
CA SER A 372 -19.43 7.94 6.86
C SER A 372 -19.45 9.45 6.64
N GLU A 373 -18.33 10.12 6.89
CA GLU A 373 -18.15 11.58 6.74
C GLU A 373 -18.23 12.06 5.29
N PHE A 374 -18.25 11.16 4.30
CA PHE A 374 -18.36 11.53 2.90
C PHE A 374 -19.80 11.83 2.48
N THR A 375 -19.99 12.97 1.82
CA THR A 375 -21.30 13.43 1.36
C THR A 375 -21.87 12.50 0.27
N LYS A 376 -23.16 12.63 -0.01
CA LYS A 376 -23.81 11.87 -1.07
C LYS A 376 -23.18 12.15 -2.44
N GLU A 377 -22.80 13.39 -2.70
CA GLU A 377 -22.17 13.85 -3.93
C GLU A 377 -20.75 13.31 -4.06
N GLU A 378 -19.98 13.31 -2.98
CA GLU A 378 -18.62 12.72 -2.92
C GLU A 378 -18.68 11.20 -3.14
N ARG A 379 -19.66 10.50 -2.54
CA ARG A 379 -19.87 9.06 -2.78
C ARG A 379 -20.26 8.76 -4.23
N ALA A 380 -21.09 9.60 -4.86
CA ALA A 380 -21.41 9.47 -6.28
C ALA A 380 -20.16 9.68 -7.16
N LEU A 381 -19.30 10.63 -6.80
CA LEU A 381 -18.00 10.84 -7.43
C LEU A 381 -17.11 9.59 -7.29
N PHE A 382 -17.04 8.99 -6.11
CA PHE A 382 -16.27 7.75 -5.90
C PHE A 382 -16.80 6.58 -6.73
N HIS A 383 -18.13 6.41 -6.84
CA HIS A 383 -18.73 5.42 -7.73
C HIS A 383 -18.31 5.66 -9.20
N SER A 384 -18.34 6.90 -9.67
CA SER A 384 -17.91 7.26 -11.02
C SER A 384 -16.42 6.97 -11.25
N MET A 385 -15.54 7.37 -10.32
CA MET A 385 -14.10 7.10 -10.43
C MET A 385 -13.80 5.60 -10.42
N ALA A 386 -14.43 4.84 -9.53
CA ALA A 386 -14.26 3.39 -9.45
C ALA A 386 -14.77 2.70 -10.73
N GLN A 387 -15.88 3.17 -11.31
CA GLN A 387 -16.39 2.66 -12.59
C GLN A 387 -15.40 2.88 -13.73
N GLN A 388 -14.76 4.06 -13.80
CA GLN A 388 -13.69 4.34 -14.77
C GLN A 388 -12.51 3.36 -14.63
N LEU A 389 -12.21 2.95 -13.40
CA LEU A 389 -11.14 1.99 -13.09
C LEU A 389 -11.60 0.52 -13.18
N GLN A 390 -12.86 0.26 -13.52
CA GLN A 390 -13.49 -1.07 -13.55
C GLN A 390 -13.49 -1.79 -12.18
N LEU A 391 -13.50 -1.01 -11.11
CA LEU A 391 -13.61 -1.53 -9.75
C LEU A 391 -15.08 -1.75 -9.38
N LYS A 392 -15.34 -2.80 -8.62
CA LYS A 392 -16.69 -3.09 -8.10
C LYS A 392 -16.92 -2.30 -6.82
N THR A 393 -18.11 -1.71 -6.69
CA THR A 393 -18.44 -0.84 -5.56
C THR A 393 -19.80 -1.16 -4.98
N ARG A 394 -19.99 -0.90 -3.69
CA ARG A 394 -21.29 -0.91 -3.02
C ARG A 394 -21.37 0.22 -2.01
N SER A 395 -22.59 0.69 -1.75
CA SER A 395 -22.86 1.59 -0.63
C SER A 395 -23.65 0.82 0.44
N TYR A 396 -23.21 0.91 1.69
CA TYR A 396 -23.84 0.26 2.85
C TYR A 396 -24.32 1.31 3.84
N GLY A 397 -25.37 1.00 4.62
CA GLY A 397 -25.95 1.93 5.59
C GLY A 397 -27.07 2.80 5.01
N ASN A 398 -27.52 3.77 5.81
CA ASN A 398 -28.66 4.64 5.51
C ASN A 398 -28.24 6.11 5.47
N ASP A 399 -28.72 6.85 4.46
CA ASP A 399 -28.42 8.28 4.32
C ASP A 399 -29.06 9.10 5.45
N ASN A 400 -30.24 8.69 5.93
CA ASN A 400 -30.98 9.44 6.96
C ASN A 400 -30.30 9.37 8.34
N ASP A 401 -29.62 8.27 8.62
CA ASP A 401 -28.98 8.02 9.92
C ASP A 401 -27.50 8.43 9.92
N GLY A 402 -27.01 9.01 8.82
CA GLY A 402 -25.59 9.36 8.65
C GLY A 402 -24.64 8.16 8.60
N THR A 403 -25.15 6.93 8.52
CA THR A 403 -24.32 5.70 8.54
C THR A 403 -23.90 5.24 7.15
N ARG A 404 -24.23 6.00 6.09
CA ARG A 404 -24.01 5.53 4.73
C ARG A 404 -22.57 5.66 4.29
N GLN A 405 -21.95 4.52 4.03
CA GLN A 405 -20.54 4.39 3.66
C GLN A 405 -20.41 3.85 2.24
N PHE A 406 -19.43 4.41 1.51
CA PHE A 406 -19.00 3.87 0.22
C PHE A 406 -17.95 2.77 0.44
N VAL A 407 -18.04 1.69 -0.32
CA VAL A 407 -17.14 0.53 -0.19
C VAL A 407 -16.65 0.10 -1.57
N LEU A 408 -15.33 0.01 -1.73
CA LEU A 408 -14.71 -0.70 -2.86
C LEU A 408 -14.62 -2.18 -2.51
N LEU A 409 -15.14 -3.02 -3.40
CA LEU A 409 -15.15 -4.46 -3.20
C LEU A 409 -13.81 -5.05 -3.64
N GLY A 410 -13.17 -5.75 -2.72
CA GLY A 410 -11.96 -6.52 -2.99
C GLY A 410 -12.24 -7.73 -3.86
N ARG A 411 -11.16 -8.41 -4.24
CA ARG A 411 -11.27 -9.70 -4.92
C ARG A 411 -11.83 -10.72 -3.94
N LYS A 412 -13.06 -11.17 -4.20
CA LYS A 412 -13.68 -12.26 -3.43
C LYS A 412 -12.87 -13.56 -3.58
N LEU A 413 -12.26 -14.00 -2.48
CA LEU A 413 -11.61 -15.29 -2.36
C LEU A 413 -12.62 -16.44 -2.44
N PRO A 414 -12.30 -17.55 -3.13
CA PRO A 414 -13.10 -18.76 -3.06
C PRO A 414 -13.05 -19.37 -1.65
N PRO A 415 -14.06 -20.16 -1.24
CA PRO A 415 -14.16 -20.70 0.12
C PRO A 415 -12.92 -21.44 0.60
N HIS A 416 -12.27 -22.19 -0.28
CA HIS A 416 -11.08 -22.95 0.05
C HIS A 416 -9.83 -22.09 0.28
N GLU A 417 -9.61 -21.06 -0.52
CA GLU A 417 -8.55 -20.08 -0.25
C GLU A 417 -8.85 -19.33 1.05
N LEU A 418 -10.13 -19.06 1.35
CA LEU A 418 -10.53 -18.46 2.61
C LEU A 418 -10.22 -19.38 3.81
N LEU A 419 -10.39 -20.71 3.69
CA LEU A 419 -9.95 -21.66 4.71
C LEU A 419 -8.43 -21.61 4.91
N GLU A 420 -7.65 -21.63 3.83
CA GLU A 420 -6.18 -21.52 3.89
C GLU A 420 -5.77 -20.21 4.59
N ARG A 421 -6.42 -19.08 4.29
CA ARG A 421 -6.10 -17.79 4.92
C ARG A 421 -6.45 -17.73 6.41
N ILE A 422 -7.50 -18.41 6.84
CA ILE A 422 -7.92 -18.40 8.24
C ILE A 422 -7.14 -19.43 9.05
N LEU A 423 -6.99 -20.66 8.55
CA LEU A 423 -6.40 -21.77 9.29
C LEU A 423 -4.87 -21.81 9.20
N GLU A 424 -4.30 -21.60 8.00
CA GLU A 424 -2.85 -21.70 7.80
C GLU A 424 -2.16 -20.35 8.03
N ASN A 425 -2.65 -19.28 7.38
CA ASN A 425 -1.98 -17.97 7.44
C ASN A 425 -2.40 -17.11 8.65
N GLN A 426 -3.47 -17.50 9.36
CA GLN A 426 -4.05 -16.78 10.50
C GLN A 426 -4.20 -15.27 10.23
N ASP A 427 -4.67 -14.90 9.03
CA ASP A 427 -4.79 -13.50 8.65
C ASP A 427 -5.74 -12.75 9.60
N PRO A 428 -5.27 -11.71 10.31
CA PRO A 428 -6.07 -11.00 11.31
C PRO A 428 -7.39 -10.44 10.77
N ILE A 429 -7.44 -10.04 9.50
CA ILE A 429 -8.64 -9.47 8.87
C ILE A 429 -9.68 -10.57 8.64
N PHE A 430 -9.26 -11.70 8.06
CA PHE A 430 -10.17 -12.81 7.78
C PHE A 430 -10.63 -13.53 9.05
N CYS A 431 -9.76 -13.67 10.05
CA CYS A 431 -10.11 -14.22 11.36
C CYS A 431 -11.12 -13.35 12.14
N GLU A 432 -11.10 -12.03 11.94
CA GLU A 432 -12.12 -11.15 12.54
C GLU A 432 -13.45 -11.19 11.76
N MET A 433 -13.40 -11.36 10.44
CA MET A 433 -14.61 -11.42 9.59
C MET A 433 -15.33 -12.76 9.65
N TYR A 434 -14.60 -13.86 9.79
CA TYR A 434 -15.10 -15.22 9.61
C TYR A 434 -14.69 -16.14 10.75
N GLU A 435 -15.52 -17.14 10.98
CA GLU A 435 -15.28 -18.26 11.88
C GLU A 435 -15.34 -19.56 11.09
N VAL A 436 -14.39 -20.45 11.34
CA VAL A 436 -14.33 -21.76 10.71
C VAL A 436 -14.68 -22.82 11.75
N GLN A 437 -15.65 -23.66 11.42
CA GLN A 437 -16.00 -24.85 12.20
C GLN A 437 -15.50 -26.09 11.45
N PRO A 438 -14.73 -26.97 12.12
CA PRO A 438 -14.28 -28.23 11.53
C PRO A 438 -15.45 -29.21 11.34
N PRO A 439 -15.27 -30.26 10.50
CA PRO A 439 -16.26 -31.31 10.33
C PRO A 439 -16.56 -32.03 11.65
N LYS A 440 -17.85 -32.25 11.98
CA LYS A 440 -18.25 -32.87 13.26
C LYS A 440 -17.77 -34.32 13.46
N ASN A 441 -17.31 -35.00 12.41
CA ASN A 441 -16.75 -36.36 12.54
C ASN A 441 -15.24 -36.39 12.84
N ASP A 442 -14.53 -35.25 12.77
CA ASP A 442 -13.08 -35.22 13.02
C ASP A 442 -12.70 -35.25 14.51
N ASP A 443 -13.64 -35.00 15.43
CA ASP A 443 -13.43 -35.06 16.89
C ASP A 443 -13.02 -36.46 17.41
N LYS A 444 -13.00 -37.49 16.55
CA LYS A 444 -12.52 -38.83 16.90
C LYS A 444 -11.04 -39.09 16.60
N LYS A 445 -10.32 -38.18 15.93
CA LYS A 445 -8.89 -38.38 15.61
C LYS A 445 -7.91 -37.66 16.54
N GLU A 446 -8.34 -36.65 17.32
CA GLU A 446 -7.45 -35.94 18.26
C GLU A 446 -7.34 -36.57 19.67
N LYS A 447 -7.93 -37.77 19.90
CA LYS A 447 -7.77 -38.51 21.17
C LYS A 447 -6.89 -39.77 21.08
N LEU A 448 -6.12 -39.93 20.01
CA LEU A 448 -5.03 -40.92 19.95
C LEU A 448 -3.82 -40.27 19.28
N GLY A 449 -2.97 -39.66 20.10
CA GLY A 449 -1.66 -39.11 19.75
C GLY A 449 -0.91 -38.76 21.01
#